data_AF-A0AAX3RYD7-F1
#
_entry.id   AF-A0AAX3RYD7-F1
#
_cell.length_a   1.000
_cell.length_b   1.000
_cell.length_c   1.000
_cell.angle_alpha   90.00
_cell.angle_beta   90.00
_cell.angle_gamma   90.00
#
_symmetry.space_group_name_H-M   'P 1'
#
loop_
_entity.id
_entity.type
_entity.pdbx_description
1 polymer ?
#
loop_
_entity_poly.entity_id
_entity_poly.type
_entity_poly.pdbx_seq_one_letter_code
_entity_poly.pdbx_strand_id
1 'polypeptide(L)'
;MSRSDDIVKEGLDKLKTNDNRLANFYVNYLSNIDWFNDRHRTGDIYNFHSNNDDYKSINSTLRNILYELDPHLEDLENAITLGNLNILSLEGFSWIKDDEYACAYCWGVITTRESDIFRDAPFDTFYLDRHRNKNTSWFDFLNLSKQAMSHEERYKVILNLFDGVFFKQGGEKQKTLDLLKELWLKASNDFNSFSFIKNMDEPSINWLLDYFNKYKNERNIEGILGLAPRRMNRRNRSDLLEYLSLYPQNSSSEKLIAVTSALRLWEAGDQYYERKDFISKLKNSYKQWHNRKNLDGRVAINSVIGNSEKERLKEMAKHYRMNQNNFLEALINKQYKKYQENPDDLQI
;
A
#
# COMPACT_ATOMS: atom_id res chain seq x y z
N MET A 1 -38.71 5.93 39.14
CA MET A 1 -38.03 5.76 37.84
C MET A 1 -39.05 5.16 36.89
N SER A 2 -39.06 5.59 35.63
CA SER A 2 -39.95 4.96 34.65
C SER A 2 -39.41 3.57 34.29
N ARG A 3 -40.27 2.64 33.88
CA ARG A 3 -39.84 1.28 33.47
C ARG A 3 -38.77 1.32 32.37
N SER A 4 -38.79 2.35 31.52
CA SER A 4 -37.79 2.58 30.47
C SER A 4 -36.42 3.01 31.04
N ASP A 5 -36.39 3.82 32.11
CA ASP A 5 -35.13 4.20 32.77
C ASP A 5 -34.42 2.99 33.42
N ASP A 6 -35.20 2.05 33.96
CA ASP A 6 -34.66 0.83 34.59
C ASP A 6 -34.04 -0.11 33.54
N ILE A 7 -34.68 -0.27 32.39
CA ILE A 7 -34.19 -1.12 31.29
C ILE A 7 -32.93 -0.53 30.66
N VAL A 8 -32.91 0.79 30.40
CA VAL A 8 -31.71 1.47 29.89
C VAL A 8 -30.55 1.33 30.87
N LYS A 9 -30.81 1.47 32.16
CA LYS A 9 -29.77 1.33 33.20
C LYS A 9 -29.23 -0.11 33.23
N GLU A 10 -30.10 -1.12 33.24
CA GLU A 10 -29.69 -2.52 33.22
C GLU A 10 -28.90 -2.87 31.97
N GLY A 11 -29.35 -2.41 30.80
CA GLY A 11 -28.65 -2.61 29.53
C GLY A 11 -27.26 -1.98 29.52
N LEU A 12 -27.13 -0.73 30.00
CA LEU A 12 -25.83 -0.05 30.12
C LEU A 12 -24.91 -0.74 31.12
N ASP A 13 -25.44 -1.23 32.24
CA ASP A 13 -24.65 -1.96 33.24
C ASP A 13 -24.15 -3.31 32.68
N LYS A 14 -24.98 -4.03 31.90
CA LYS A 14 -24.60 -5.29 31.23
C LYS A 14 -23.57 -5.08 30.12
N LEU A 15 -23.72 -4.05 29.31
CA LEU A 15 -22.85 -3.75 28.17
C LEU A 15 -21.62 -2.91 28.56
N LYS A 16 -21.38 -2.71 29.86
CA LYS A 16 -20.29 -1.89 30.35
C LYS A 16 -18.94 -2.45 29.94
N THR A 17 -18.17 -1.63 29.25
CA THR A 17 -16.79 -1.96 28.83
C THR A 17 -15.91 -0.71 28.85
N ASN A 18 -14.61 -0.93 29.05
CA ASN A 18 -13.57 0.09 28.92
C ASN A 18 -12.93 0.11 27.52
N ASP A 19 -13.29 -0.84 26.66
CA ASP A 19 -12.85 -0.88 25.26
C ASP A 19 -13.87 -0.14 24.38
N ASN A 20 -13.47 1.01 23.84
CA ASN A 20 -14.31 1.80 22.94
C ASN A 20 -14.76 1.02 21.71
N ARG A 21 -13.92 0.12 21.17
CA ARG A 21 -14.26 -0.68 19.99
C ARG A 21 -15.35 -1.69 20.31
N LEU A 22 -15.29 -2.31 21.47
CA LEU A 22 -16.34 -3.20 21.95
C LEU A 22 -17.62 -2.44 22.27
N ALA A 23 -17.54 -1.24 22.87
CA ALA A 23 -18.71 -0.39 23.08
C ALA A 23 -19.37 0.01 21.75
N ASN A 24 -18.56 0.38 20.75
CA ASN A 24 -19.05 0.75 19.43
C ASN A 24 -19.58 -0.47 18.64
N PHE A 25 -19.05 -1.67 18.89
CA PHE A 25 -19.64 -2.91 18.39
C PHE A 25 -21.07 -3.08 18.91
N TYR A 26 -21.33 -2.82 20.20
CA TYR A 26 -22.69 -2.90 20.74
C TYR A 26 -23.64 -1.90 20.08
N VAL A 27 -23.18 -0.68 19.81
CA VAL A 27 -23.93 0.31 19.03
C VAL A 27 -24.24 -0.24 17.63
N ASN A 28 -23.23 -0.71 16.89
CA ASN A 28 -23.41 -1.25 15.55
C ASN A 28 -24.32 -2.49 15.51
N TYR A 29 -24.23 -3.36 16.51
CA TYR A 29 -25.06 -4.55 16.61
C TYR A 29 -26.52 -4.19 16.87
N LEU A 30 -26.79 -3.41 17.93
CA LEU A 30 -28.17 -3.09 18.35
C LEU A 30 -28.88 -2.16 17.36
N SER A 31 -28.17 -1.20 16.76
CA SER A 31 -28.72 -0.35 15.68
C SER A 31 -29.17 -1.15 14.46
N ASN A 32 -28.58 -2.33 14.24
CA ASN A 32 -28.81 -3.16 13.08
C ASN A 32 -29.35 -4.54 13.48
N ILE A 33 -30.01 -4.66 14.62
CA ILE A 33 -30.38 -5.96 15.19
C ILE A 33 -31.23 -6.83 14.25
N ASP A 34 -32.08 -6.21 13.44
CA ASP A 34 -32.89 -6.93 12.46
C ASP A 34 -32.06 -7.53 11.31
N TRP A 35 -30.88 -6.99 11.01
CA TRP A 35 -29.93 -7.62 10.10
C TRP A 35 -29.35 -8.90 10.71
N PHE A 36 -29.04 -8.89 12.00
CA PHE A 36 -28.47 -10.05 12.70
C PHE A 36 -29.49 -11.14 13.00
N ASN A 37 -30.77 -10.77 13.15
CA ASN A 37 -31.88 -11.68 13.41
C ASN A 37 -32.61 -12.12 12.12
N ASP A 38 -32.08 -11.83 10.93
CA ASP A 38 -32.70 -12.13 9.63
C ASP A 38 -34.14 -11.57 9.48
N ARG A 39 -34.45 -10.46 10.18
CA ARG A 39 -35.74 -9.75 10.15
C ARG A 39 -35.74 -8.48 9.29
N HIS A 40 -34.60 -8.14 8.70
CA HIS A 40 -34.45 -6.97 7.84
C HIS A 40 -35.39 -7.03 6.62
N ARG A 41 -35.89 -5.87 6.22
CA ARG A 41 -36.80 -5.69 5.08
C ARG A 41 -36.04 -5.24 3.85
N THR A 42 -36.70 -5.37 2.70
CA THR A 42 -36.15 -4.86 1.44
C THR A 42 -36.05 -3.33 1.52
N GLY A 43 -34.83 -2.81 1.43
CA GLY A 43 -34.55 -1.37 1.48
C GLY A 43 -34.04 -0.86 2.82
N ASP A 44 -33.90 -1.72 3.83
CA ASP A 44 -33.23 -1.34 5.08
C ASP A 44 -31.78 -0.94 4.79
N ILE A 45 -31.26 0.00 5.58
CA ILE A 45 -29.88 0.50 5.47
C ILE A 45 -29.10 -0.02 6.67
N TYR A 46 -27.95 -0.66 6.41
CA TYR A 46 -27.00 -1.01 7.45
C TYR A 46 -26.22 0.24 7.86
N ASN A 47 -26.39 0.67 9.11
CA ASN A 47 -25.75 1.86 9.64
C ASN A 47 -24.48 1.49 10.39
N PHE A 48 -23.32 1.61 9.74
CA PHE A 48 -22.03 1.39 10.36
C PHE A 48 -21.44 2.67 10.96
N HIS A 49 -21.22 2.67 12.27
CA HIS A 49 -20.50 3.70 13.00
C HIS A 49 -19.02 3.32 13.06
N SER A 50 -18.18 4.01 12.27
CA SER A 50 -16.75 3.73 12.15
C SER A 50 -15.85 4.49 13.14
N ASN A 51 -16.42 5.38 13.95
CA ASN A 51 -15.64 6.20 14.89
C ASN A 51 -15.53 5.51 16.26
N ASN A 52 -14.34 4.99 16.57
CA ASN A 52 -14.00 4.37 17.84
C ASN A 52 -13.34 5.34 18.85
N ASP A 53 -13.08 6.60 18.47
CA ASP A 53 -12.26 7.54 19.25
C ASP A 53 -13.10 8.32 20.30
N ASP A 54 -14.40 8.48 20.09
CA ASP A 54 -15.29 9.28 20.96
C ASP A 54 -16.21 8.41 21.85
N TYR A 55 -15.69 7.98 22.99
CA TYR A 55 -16.44 7.18 23.96
C TYR A 55 -17.72 7.86 24.47
N LYS A 56 -17.74 9.20 24.59
CA LYS A 56 -18.92 9.92 25.07
C LYS A 56 -20.03 9.86 24.03
N SER A 57 -19.68 10.06 22.76
CA SER A 57 -20.61 9.91 21.65
C SER A 57 -21.12 8.48 21.53
N ILE A 58 -20.24 7.47 21.61
CA ILE A 58 -20.62 6.05 21.58
C ILE A 58 -21.63 5.72 22.68
N ASN A 59 -21.34 6.09 23.93
CA ASN A 59 -22.25 5.83 25.05
C ASN A 59 -23.56 6.59 24.95
N SER A 60 -23.55 7.83 24.43
CA SER A 60 -24.79 8.58 24.20
C SER A 60 -25.66 7.88 23.16
N THR A 61 -25.06 7.41 22.07
CA THR A 61 -25.75 6.68 21.01
C THR A 61 -26.32 5.36 21.54
N LEU A 62 -25.51 4.59 22.29
CA LEU A 62 -25.95 3.35 22.91
C LEU A 62 -27.14 3.56 23.84
N ARG A 63 -27.08 4.59 24.69
CA ARG A 63 -28.18 4.94 25.59
C ARG A 63 -29.48 5.26 24.83
N ASN A 64 -29.38 6.02 23.74
CA ASN A 64 -30.54 6.35 22.91
C ASN A 64 -31.13 5.08 22.26
N ILE A 65 -30.28 4.20 21.73
CA ILE A 65 -30.71 2.92 21.14
C ILE A 65 -31.43 2.07 22.19
N LEU A 66 -30.86 1.92 23.40
CA LEU A 66 -31.50 1.14 24.47
C LEU A 66 -32.87 1.71 24.86
N TYR A 67 -33.01 3.03 24.84
CA TYR A 67 -34.26 3.72 25.15
C TYR A 67 -35.32 3.50 24.06
N GLU A 68 -34.91 3.55 22.78
CA GLU A 68 -35.82 3.42 21.63
C GLU A 68 -36.19 1.97 21.31
N LEU A 69 -35.22 1.06 21.37
CA LEU A 69 -35.36 -0.34 20.99
C LEU A 69 -36.01 -1.19 22.08
N ASP A 70 -35.79 -0.87 23.36
CA ASP A 70 -36.19 -1.68 24.51
C ASP A 70 -35.80 -3.17 24.35
N PRO A 71 -34.50 -3.48 24.13
CA PRO A 71 -34.08 -4.80 23.69
C PRO A 71 -34.32 -5.89 24.75
N HIS A 72 -34.55 -7.12 24.30
CA HIS A 72 -34.67 -8.26 25.21
C HIS A 72 -33.30 -8.63 25.81
N LEU A 73 -33.31 -9.29 26.97
CA LEU A 73 -32.09 -9.74 27.64
C LEU A 73 -31.22 -10.64 26.75
N GLU A 74 -31.86 -11.47 25.92
CA GLU A 74 -31.20 -12.33 24.94
C GLU A 74 -30.42 -11.52 23.89
N ASP A 75 -30.97 -10.39 23.43
CA ASP A 75 -30.30 -9.50 22.47
C ASP A 75 -29.02 -8.90 23.07
N LEU A 76 -29.05 -8.55 24.35
CA LEU A 76 -27.88 -8.04 25.08
C LEU A 76 -26.82 -9.13 25.29
N GLU A 77 -27.23 -10.36 25.63
CA GLU A 77 -26.31 -11.50 25.79
C GLU A 77 -25.68 -11.91 24.45
N ASN A 78 -26.45 -11.86 23.37
CA ASN A 78 -25.96 -12.06 22.01
C ASN A 78 -24.95 -10.97 21.63
N ALA A 79 -25.24 -9.69 21.92
CA ALA A 79 -24.31 -8.59 21.66
C ALA A 79 -22.96 -8.81 22.37
N ILE A 80 -22.97 -9.21 23.64
CA ILE A 80 -21.75 -9.51 24.41
C ILE A 80 -20.99 -10.71 23.80
N THR A 81 -21.70 -11.80 23.53
CA THR A 81 -21.11 -13.02 22.98
C THR A 81 -20.47 -12.76 21.62
N LEU A 82 -21.20 -12.11 20.72
CA LEU A 82 -20.72 -11.77 19.38
C LEU A 82 -19.62 -10.72 19.41
N GLY A 83 -19.69 -9.74 20.31
CA GLY A 83 -18.64 -8.73 20.48
C GLY A 83 -17.31 -9.36 20.89
N ASN A 84 -17.33 -10.29 21.84
CA ASN A 84 -16.13 -11.04 22.25
C ASN A 84 -15.55 -11.92 21.14
N LEU A 85 -16.38 -12.42 20.22
CA LEU A 85 -15.94 -13.21 19.07
C LEU A 85 -15.38 -12.34 17.94
N ASN A 86 -15.93 -11.15 17.75
CA ASN A 86 -15.68 -10.32 16.57
C ASN A 86 -14.71 -9.16 16.83
N ILE A 87 -14.45 -8.75 18.06
CA ILE A 87 -13.49 -7.68 18.35
C ILE A 87 -12.13 -8.27 18.71
N LEU A 88 -11.20 -8.19 17.76
CA LEU A 88 -9.81 -8.62 17.95
C LEU A 88 -9.03 -7.64 18.83
N SER A 89 -8.10 -8.14 19.65
CA SER A 89 -7.19 -7.32 20.45
C SER A 89 -6.32 -6.41 19.58
N LEU A 90 -6.11 -5.17 20.03
CA LEU A 90 -5.19 -4.21 19.39
C LEU A 90 -3.75 -4.72 19.33
N GLU A 91 -3.34 -5.57 20.27
CA GLU A 91 -2.00 -6.16 20.29
C GLU A 91 -1.73 -6.99 19.03
N GLY A 92 -2.76 -7.65 18.48
CA GLY A 92 -2.68 -8.39 17.22
C GLY A 92 -2.34 -7.51 16.01
N PHE A 93 -2.65 -6.22 16.08
CA PHE A 93 -2.40 -5.23 15.01
C PHE A 93 -1.12 -4.42 15.19
N SER A 94 -0.37 -4.62 16.27
CA SER A 94 0.87 -3.86 16.58
C SER A 94 1.85 -3.82 15.41
N TRP A 95 2.08 -4.97 14.75
CA TRP A 95 2.97 -5.08 13.59
C TRP A 95 2.51 -4.31 12.35
N ILE A 96 1.22 -3.96 12.26
CA ILE A 96 0.68 -3.08 11.21
C ILE A 96 0.76 -1.63 11.67
N LYS A 97 0.41 -1.37 12.94
CA LYS A 97 0.38 -0.03 13.51
C LYS A 97 1.76 0.64 13.49
N ASP A 98 2.79 -0.12 13.83
CA ASP A 98 4.14 0.40 14.08
C ASP A 98 5.03 0.38 12.82
N ASP A 99 4.61 -0.28 11.75
CA ASP A 99 5.33 -0.37 10.47
C ASP A 99 4.49 0.20 9.32
N GLU A 100 4.89 1.37 8.84
CA GLU A 100 4.20 2.09 7.75
C GLU A 100 4.17 1.32 6.43
N TYR A 101 5.20 0.50 6.15
CA TYR A 101 5.23 -0.32 4.94
C TYR A 101 4.32 -1.55 5.07
N ALA A 102 4.28 -2.16 6.27
CA ALA A 102 3.36 -3.25 6.55
C ALA A 102 1.91 -2.77 6.43
N CYS A 103 1.59 -1.62 7.01
CA CYS A 103 0.28 -0.96 6.91
C CYS A 103 -0.10 -0.66 5.46
N ALA A 104 0.78 0.00 4.71
CA ALA A 104 0.53 0.34 3.31
C ALA A 104 0.31 -0.92 2.45
N TYR A 105 1.11 -1.97 2.65
CA TYR A 105 0.94 -3.23 1.94
C TYR A 105 -0.38 -3.92 2.28
N CYS A 106 -0.68 -4.10 3.57
CA CYS A 106 -1.90 -4.78 4.00
C CYS A 106 -3.16 -4.06 3.52
N TRP A 107 -3.19 -2.73 3.64
CA TRP A 107 -4.27 -1.91 3.10
C TRP A 107 -4.42 -2.12 1.60
N GLY A 108 -3.32 -2.08 0.84
CA GLY A 108 -3.36 -2.28 -0.62
C GLY A 108 -3.81 -3.68 -1.04
N VAL A 109 -3.44 -4.73 -0.30
CA VAL A 109 -3.94 -6.10 -0.51
C VAL A 109 -5.44 -6.14 -0.27
N ILE A 110 -5.90 -5.63 0.86
CA ILE A 110 -7.32 -5.60 1.23
C ILE A 110 -8.15 -4.83 0.19
N THR A 111 -7.70 -3.64 -0.24
CA THR A 111 -8.44 -2.80 -1.20
C THR A 111 -8.53 -3.42 -2.60
N THR A 112 -7.53 -4.21 -3.01
CA THR A 112 -7.48 -4.76 -4.37
C THR A 112 -7.91 -6.21 -4.49
N ARG A 113 -7.88 -6.96 -3.39
CA ARG A 113 -8.15 -8.41 -3.33
C ARG A 113 -9.00 -8.77 -2.14
N GLU A 114 -9.98 -7.92 -1.83
CA GLU A 114 -10.82 -8.08 -0.64
C GLU A 114 -11.43 -9.49 -0.54
N SER A 115 -11.94 -10.02 -1.66
CA SER A 115 -12.54 -11.36 -1.73
C SER A 115 -11.58 -12.50 -1.38
N ASP A 116 -10.27 -12.29 -1.59
CA ASP A 116 -9.24 -13.29 -1.27
C ASP A 116 -8.91 -13.27 0.24
N ILE A 117 -9.18 -12.16 0.91
CA ILE A 117 -8.88 -11.91 2.33
C ILE A 117 -10.11 -12.19 3.20
N PHE A 118 -11.26 -11.62 2.84
CA PHE A 118 -12.56 -11.82 3.46
C PHE A 118 -13.42 -12.67 2.52
N ARG A 119 -13.43 -13.97 2.77
CA ARG A 119 -14.09 -14.96 1.88
C ARG A 119 -15.61 -14.82 1.84
N ASP A 120 -16.21 -14.47 2.98
CA ASP A 120 -17.64 -14.28 3.09
C ASP A 120 -17.96 -12.81 2.82
N ALA A 121 -18.73 -12.56 1.76
CA ALA A 121 -19.18 -11.22 1.45
C ALA A 121 -20.35 -10.81 2.36
N PRO A 122 -20.66 -9.50 2.48
CA PRO A 122 -21.77 -9.03 3.30
C PRO A 122 -23.11 -9.69 2.94
N PHE A 123 -23.37 -9.90 1.64
CA PHE A 123 -24.62 -10.52 1.19
C PHE A 123 -24.72 -12.02 1.50
N ASP A 124 -23.59 -12.74 1.62
CA ASP A 124 -23.59 -14.13 2.08
C ASP A 124 -23.83 -14.18 3.59
N THR A 125 -23.26 -13.21 4.32
CA THR A 125 -23.36 -13.09 5.78
C THR A 125 -24.77 -12.76 6.25
N PHE A 126 -25.44 -11.85 5.54
CA PHE A 126 -26.77 -11.32 5.86
C PHE A 126 -27.87 -11.77 4.88
N TYR A 127 -27.61 -12.81 4.07
CA TYR A 127 -28.56 -13.41 3.12
C TYR A 127 -29.26 -12.40 2.17
N LEU A 128 -28.50 -11.46 1.63
CA LEU A 128 -29.03 -10.40 0.77
C LEU A 128 -29.09 -10.81 -0.72
N ASP A 129 -30.08 -10.31 -1.46
CA ASP A 129 -30.15 -10.50 -2.91
C ASP A 129 -29.01 -9.73 -3.62
N ARG A 130 -28.01 -10.49 -4.07
CA ARG A 130 -26.84 -9.99 -4.81
C ARG A 130 -27.23 -9.21 -6.08
N HIS A 131 -28.37 -9.50 -6.71
CA HIS A 131 -28.79 -8.83 -7.95
C HIS A 131 -29.42 -7.46 -7.71
N ARG A 132 -29.82 -7.15 -6.47
CA ARG A 132 -30.48 -5.89 -6.10
C ARG A 132 -29.57 -4.94 -5.33
N ASN A 133 -28.49 -5.44 -4.73
CA ASN A 133 -27.56 -4.63 -3.95
C ASN A 133 -26.30 -4.27 -4.75
N LYS A 134 -26.03 -2.97 -4.84
CA LYS A 134 -24.82 -2.43 -5.51
C LYS A 134 -23.55 -2.54 -4.65
N ASN A 135 -23.71 -2.68 -3.32
CA ASN A 135 -22.60 -2.77 -2.37
C ASN A 135 -22.13 -4.22 -2.24
N THR A 136 -21.28 -4.63 -3.18
CA THR A 136 -20.81 -6.03 -3.28
C THR A 136 -19.61 -6.33 -2.41
N SER A 137 -18.99 -5.31 -1.82
CA SER A 137 -17.77 -5.39 -1.02
C SER A 137 -18.01 -4.85 0.40
N TRP A 138 -17.26 -5.33 1.40
CA TRP A 138 -17.34 -4.85 2.78
C TRP A 138 -17.00 -3.37 2.91
N PHE A 139 -16.08 -2.85 2.10
CA PHE A 139 -15.85 -1.40 2.07
C PHE A 139 -17.12 -0.63 1.69
N ASP A 140 -17.83 -1.07 0.65
CA ASP A 140 -19.03 -0.36 0.20
C ASP A 140 -20.18 -0.57 1.20
N PHE A 141 -20.27 -1.76 1.80
CA PHE A 141 -21.28 -2.09 2.82
C PHE A 141 -21.08 -1.29 4.12
N LEU A 142 -19.84 -1.12 4.55
CA LEU A 142 -19.48 -0.36 5.75
C LEU A 142 -19.23 1.14 5.47
N ASN A 143 -19.41 1.58 4.21
CA ASN A 143 -19.16 2.95 3.76
C ASN A 143 -17.74 3.47 4.12
N LEU A 144 -16.72 2.62 3.90
CA LEU A 144 -15.31 2.93 4.17
C LEU A 144 -14.61 3.47 2.92
N SER A 145 -13.71 4.43 3.10
CA SER A 145 -12.94 5.03 2.00
C SER A 145 -11.88 4.08 1.44
N LYS A 146 -11.79 4.02 0.11
CA LYS A 146 -10.70 3.37 -0.66
C LYS A 146 -9.69 4.38 -1.23
N GLN A 147 -9.77 5.66 -0.83
CA GLN A 147 -8.91 6.71 -1.38
C GLN A 147 -7.47 6.59 -0.89
N ALA A 148 -6.57 7.31 -1.56
CA ALA A 148 -5.20 7.48 -1.12
C ALA A 148 -5.17 8.20 0.24
N MET A 149 -4.51 7.58 1.22
CA MET A 149 -4.58 7.95 2.64
C MET A 149 -3.20 7.93 3.29
N SER A 150 -3.07 8.69 4.39
CA SER A 150 -1.93 8.66 5.29
C SER A 150 -1.79 7.32 6.03
N HIS A 151 -0.66 7.11 6.72
CA HIS A 151 -0.45 5.92 7.56
C HIS A 151 -1.55 5.72 8.61
N GLU A 152 -1.87 6.78 9.36
CA GLU A 152 -2.86 6.72 10.44
C GLU A 152 -4.26 6.39 9.88
N GLU A 153 -4.65 7.03 8.78
CA GLU A 153 -5.93 6.77 8.13
C GLU A 153 -6.02 5.35 7.57
N ARG A 154 -4.96 4.83 6.94
CA ARG A 154 -4.90 3.42 6.48
C ARG A 154 -5.07 2.46 7.64
N TYR A 155 -4.34 2.68 8.74
CA TYR A 155 -4.45 1.84 9.92
C TYR A 155 -5.87 1.87 10.51
N LYS A 156 -6.47 3.06 10.64
CA LYS A 156 -7.85 3.22 11.13
C LYS A 156 -8.86 2.51 10.22
N VAL A 157 -8.72 2.61 8.90
CA VAL A 157 -9.60 1.91 7.95
C VAL A 157 -9.45 0.39 8.04
N ILE A 158 -8.23 -0.14 8.15
CA ILE A 158 -8.01 -1.58 8.39
C ILE A 158 -8.74 -2.01 9.67
N LEU A 159 -8.54 -1.26 10.76
CA LEU A 159 -9.15 -1.58 12.05
C LEU A 159 -10.67 -1.57 11.98
N ASN A 160 -11.24 -0.53 11.38
CA ASN A 160 -12.68 -0.39 11.20
C ASN A 160 -13.27 -1.48 10.29
N LEU A 161 -12.54 -1.89 9.26
CA LEU A 161 -12.94 -3.01 8.42
C LEU A 161 -12.97 -4.30 9.24
N PHE A 162 -11.92 -4.58 10.02
CA PHE A 162 -11.88 -5.74 10.91
C PHE A 162 -12.99 -5.68 11.98
N ASP A 163 -13.36 -4.51 12.48
CA ASP A 163 -14.44 -4.36 13.45
C ASP A 163 -15.83 -4.54 12.82
N GLY A 164 -16.01 -4.08 11.59
CA GLY A 164 -17.30 -4.11 10.88
C GLY A 164 -17.60 -5.40 10.12
N VAL A 165 -16.58 -6.11 9.61
CA VAL A 165 -16.77 -7.45 9.02
C VAL A 165 -17.32 -8.36 10.10
N PHE A 166 -18.32 -9.17 9.79
CA PHE A 166 -18.99 -10.00 10.79
C PHE A 166 -18.84 -11.49 10.48
N PHE A 167 -18.49 -12.27 11.50
CA PHE A 167 -18.50 -13.71 11.45
C PHE A 167 -19.39 -14.28 12.56
N LYS A 168 -20.25 -15.23 12.19
CA LYS A 168 -21.11 -15.97 13.13
C LYS A 168 -20.31 -16.95 13.98
N GLN A 169 -19.18 -17.42 13.45
CA GLN A 169 -18.24 -18.31 14.14
C GLN A 169 -17.00 -17.52 14.59
N GLY A 170 -16.26 -18.08 15.55
CA GLY A 170 -15.07 -17.46 16.11
C GLY A 170 -13.79 -17.93 15.41
N GLY A 171 -12.83 -17.00 15.29
CA GLY A 171 -11.47 -17.29 14.84
C GLY A 171 -11.17 -16.97 13.37
N GLU A 172 -12.18 -16.72 12.55
CA GLU A 172 -12.04 -16.31 11.15
C GLU A 172 -11.27 -15.00 11.04
N LYS A 173 -11.61 -13.99 11.84
CA LYS A 173 -10.88 -12.71 11.85
C LYS A 173 -9.40 -12.89 12.19
N GLN A 174 -9.09 -13.73 13.18
CA GLN A 174 -7.69 -14.00 13.53
C GLN A 174 -6.96 -14.69 12.38
N LYS A 175 -7.56 -15.70 11.74
CA LYS A 175 -7.01 -16.35 10.55
C LYS A 175 -6.79 -15.37 9.40
N THR A 176 -7.70 -14.41 9.20
CA THR A 176 -7.55 -13.35 8.19
C THR A 176 -6.39 -12.42 8.52
N LEU A 177 -6.22 -12.03 9.80
CA LEU A 177 -5.10 -11.20 10.24
C LEU A 177 -3.76 -11.95 10.10
N ASP A 178 -3.73 -13.24 10.42
CA ASP A 178 -2.55 -14.10 10.27
C ASP A 178 -2.19 -14.28 8.79
N LEU A 179 -3.18 -14.48 7.91
CA LEU A 179 -2.97 -14.52 6.46
C LEU A 179 -2.35 -13.23 5.93
N LEU A 180 -2.84 -12.06 6.36
CA LEU A 180 -2.24 -10.79 5.96
C LEU A 180 -0.79 -10.68 6.43
N LYS A 181 -0.48 -11.16 7.64
CA LYS A 181 0.88 -11.19 8.18
C LYS A 181 1.77 -12.10 7.35
N GLU A 182 1.30 -13.29 6.96
CA GLU A 182 2.03 -14.22 6.09
C GLU A 182 2.31 -13.60 4.71
N LEU A 183 1.32 -12.96 4.11
CA LEU A 183 1.46 -12.24 2.83
C LEU A 183 2.50 -11.13 2.94
N TRP A 184 2.45 -10.34 4.01
CA TRP A 184 3.42 -9.29 4.29
C TRP A 184 4.84 -9.85 4.45
N LEU A 185 5.02 -10.91 5.25
CA LEU A 185 6.32 -11.56 5.45
C LEU A 185 6.87 -12.11 4.14
N LYS A 186 6.02 -12.69 3.28
CA LYS A 186 6.44 -13.14 1.96
C LYS A 186 6.89 -11.97 1.08
N ALA A 187 6.08 -10.92 0.98
CA ALA A 187 6.36 -9.77 0.11
C ALA A 187 7.56 -8.94 0.57
N SER A 188 7.75 -8.82 1.89
CA SER A 188 8.92 -8.13 2.47
C SER A 188 10.21 -8.90 2.21
N ASN A 189 10.20 -10.24 2.33
CA ASN A 189 11.36 -11.08 2.05
C ASN A 189 11.72 -11.14 0.55
N ASP A 190 10.74 -11.16 -0.34
CA ASP A 190 10.99 -11.25 -1.80
C ASP A 190 11.55 -9.94 -2.38
N PHE A 191 11.22 -8.80 -1.78
CA PHE A 191 11.76 -7.50 -2.15
C PHE A 191 12.35 -6.76 -0.95
N ASN A 192 13.66 -6.96 -0.75
CA ASN A 192 14.49 -6.23 0.20
C ASN A 192 14.91 -4.87 -0.37
N SER A 193 13.92 -3.97 -0.44
CA SER A 193 14.06 -2.54 -0.71
C SER A 193 14.90 -2.17 -1.94
N PHE A 194 15.03 -0.87 -2.20
CA PHE A 194 15.91 -0.34 -3.24
C PHE A 194 17.38 -0.33 -2.80
N SER A 195 17.90 -1.45 -2.29
CA SER A 195 19.28 -1.58 -1.78
C SER A 195 20.38 -1.20 -2.79
N PHE A 196 20.06 -1.17 -4.09
CA PHE A 196 20.96 -0.68 -5.14
C PHE A 196 21.09 0.85 -5.19
N ILE A 197 20.24 1.58 -4.47
CA ILE A 197 20.25 3.03 -4.28
C ILE A 197 20.93 3.31 -2.94
N LYS A 198 22.21 3.69 -2.97
CA LYS A 198 23.02 3.86 -1.75
C LYS A 198 22.49 4.97 -0.83
N ASN A 199 22.01 6.05 -1.43
CA ASN A 199 21.41 7.19 -0.72
C ASN A 199 20.04 7.45 -1.34
N MET A 200 18.98 7.20 -0.57
CA MET A 200 17.62 7.48 -0.99
C MET A 200 17.31 8.97 -0.80
N ASP A 201 17.97 9.82 -1.59
CA ASP A 201 17.75 11.26 -1.62
C ASP A 201 16.49 11.62 -2.43
N GLU A 202 15.96 12.82 -2.23
CA GLU A 202 14.78 13.32 -2.95
C GLU A 202 14.92 13.22 -4.49
N PRO A 203 16.06 13.55 -5.12
CA PRO A 203 16.27 13.30 -6.54
C PRO A 203 16.14 11.82 -6.95
N SER A 204 16.65 10.89 -6.15
CA SER A 204 16.52 9.45 -6.45
C SER A 204 15.07 8.99 -6.31
N ILE A 205 14.34 9.49 -5.31
CA ILE A 205 12.92 9.18 -5.11
C ILE A 205 12.07 9.72 -6.27
N ASN A 206 12.30 10.97 -6.69
CA ASN A 206 11.62 11.56 -7.83
C ASN A 206 11.94 10.78 -9.11
N TRP A 207 13.21 10.40 -9.33
CA TRP A 207 13.59 9.56 -10.47
C TRP A 207 12.89 8.19 -10.47
N LEU A 208 12.79 7.54 -9.29
CA LEU A 208 12.07 6.28 -9.15
C LEU A 208 10.60 6.43 -9.57
N LEU A 209 9.94 7.46 -9.07
CA LEU A 209 8.56 7.74 -9.41
C LEU A 209 8.38 8.04 -10.90
N ASP A 210 9.26 8.86 -11.48
CA ASP A 210 9.28 9.17 -12.90
C ASP A 210 9.48 7.91 -13.75
N TYR A 211 10.33 6.98 -13.31
CA TYR A 211 10.54 5.72 -14.00
C TYR A 211 9.26 4.86 -14.01
N PHE A 212 8.54 4.81 -12.88
CA PHE A 212 7.26 4.10 -12.79
C PHE A 212 6.20 4.74 -13.69
N ASN A 213 6.11 6.07 -13.69
CA ASN A 213 5.23 6.83 -14.56
C ASN A 213 5.63 6.75 -16.05
N LYS A 214 6.91 6.56 -16.36
CA LYS A 214 7.35 6.32 -17.73
C LYS A 214 6.90 4.94 -18.21
N TYR A 215 7.14 3.91 -17.39
CA TYR A 215 6.65 2.56 -17.67
C TYR A 215 5.13 2.53 -17.86
N LYS A 216 4.40 3.34 -17.08
CA LYS A 216 2.96 3.59 -17.23
C LYS A 216 2.57 3.98 -18.65
N ASN A 217 3.20 5.03 -19.13
CA ASN A 217 2.84 5.65 -20.39
C ASN A 217 3.21 4.72 -21.56
N GLU A 218 4.36 4.05 -21.50
CA GLU A 218 4.78 3.07 -22.51
C GLU A 218 3.78 1.91 -22.62
N ARG A 219 3.34 1.33 -21.48
CA ARG A 219 2.34 0.26 -21.48
C ARG A 219 0.97 0.69 -21.97
N ASN A 220 0.52 1.89 -21.60
CA ASN A 220 -0.75 2.44 -22.09
C ASN A 220 -0.71 2.65 -23.62
N ILE A 221 0.41 3.13 -24.16
CA ILE A 221 0.60 3.33 -25.60
C ILE A 221 0.62 1.98 -26.34
N GLU A 222 1.37 0.97 -25.86
CA GLU A 222 1.31 -0.41 -26.37
C GLU A 222 -0.12 -0.97 -26.35
N GLY A 223 -0.86 -0.61 -25.29
CA GLY A 223 -2.27 -0.88 -25.08
C GLY A 223 -3.15 -0.38 -26.23
N ILE A 224 -3.05 0.93 -26.49
CA ILE A 224 -3.80 1.66 -27.53
C ILE A 224 -3.44 1.16 -28.93
N LEU A 225 -2.16 0.91 -29.19
CA LEU A 225 -1.65 0.47 -30.49
C LEU A 225 -1.89 -1.01 -30.79
N GLY A 226 -2.48 -1.77 -29.85
CA GLY A 226 -2.72 -3.21 -30.00
C GLY A 226 -1.43 -4.06 -30.03
N LEU A 227 -0.31 -3.48 -29.61
CA LEU A 227 1.01 -4.12 -29.58
C LEU A 227 1.25 -4.88 -28.27
N ALA A 228 0.37 -4.71 -27.27
CA ALA A 228 0.49 -5.42 -26.01
C ALA A 228 0.47 -6.95 -26.24
N PRO A 229 1.29 -7.73 -25.51
CA PRO A 229 1.37 -9.17 -25.67
C PRO A 229 0.00 -9.86 -25.57
N ARG A 230 -0.37 -10.67 -26.59
CA ARG A 230 -1.64 -11.43 -26.64
C ARG A 230 -1.86 -12.41 -25.47
N ARG A 231 -0.84 -12.68 -24.64
CA ARG A 231 -0.94 -13.49 -23.41
C ARG A 231 -1.58 -12.74 -22.23
N MET A 232 -1.81 -11.42 -22.35
CA MET A 232 -2.45 -10.62 -21.31
C MET A 232 -3.95 -10.56 -21.54
N ASN A 233 -4.71 -11.36 -20.78
CA ASN A 233 -6.16 -11.20 -20.67
C ASN A 233 -6.42 -9.85 -19.95
N ARG A 234 -6.59 -8.77 -20.72
CA ARG A 234 -6.70 -7.37 -20.23
C ARG A 234 -7.87 -7.12 -19.27
N ARG A 235 -8.83 -8.04 -19.16
CA ARG A 235 -10.12 -7.75 -18.51
C ARG A 235 -10.08 -7.78 -16.97
N ASN A 236 -9.08 -8.38 -16.31
CA ASN A 236 -9.11 -8.62 -14.85
C ASN A 236 -7.73 -8.56 -14.15
N ARG A 237 -6.73 -7.81 -14.65
CA ARG A 237 -5.43 -7.71 -13.96
C ARG A 237 -5.09 -6.29 -13.59
N SER A 238 -5.08 -6.02 -12.28
CA SER A 238 -4.43 -4.85 -11.73
C SER A 238 -2.95 -4.86 -12.10
N ASP A 239 -2.51 -3.77 -12.71
CA ASP A 239 -1.12 -3.56 -13.07
C ASP A 239 -0.40 -2.75 -11.98
N LEU A 240 0.92 -2.62 -12.11
CA LEU A 240 1.76 -1.82 -11.22
C LEU A 240 1.23 -0.38 -10.99
N LEU A 241 0.45 0.14 -11.96
CA LEU A 241 0.01 1.53 -12.00
C LEU A 241 -1.24 1.73 -11.18
N GLU A 242 -2.17 0.78 -11.25
CA GLU A 242 -3.31 0.74 -10.36
C GLU A 242 -2.80 0.70 -8.91
N TYR A 243 -1.85 -0.18 -8.60
CA TYR A 243 -1.25 -0.25 -7.28
C TYR A 243 -0.54 1.03 -6.85
N LEU A 244 0.19 1.69 -7.76
CA LEU A 244 0.85 2.97 -7.46
C LEU A 244 -0.16 4.09 -7.15
N SER A 245 -1.31 4.08 -7.83
CA SER A 245 -2.36 5.10 -7.65
C SER A 245 -3.15 4.98 -6.35
N LEU A 246 -3.02 3.87 -5.63
CA LEU A 246 -3.66 3.67 -4.32
C LEU A 246 -3.04 4.55 -3.23
N TYR A 247 -1.83 5.06 -3.42
CA TYR A 247 -1.06 5.72 -2.37
C TYR A 247 -0.85 7.21 -2.67
N PRO A 248 -0.83 8.08 -1.63
CA PRO A 248 -0.48 9.48 -1.80
C PRO A 248 0.97 9.61 -2.26
N GLN A 249 1.29 10.70 -2.94
CA GLN A 249 2.60 10.95 -3.54
C GLN A 249 3.06 12.40 -3.32
N ASN A 250 2.60 13.03 -2.22
CA ASN A 250 2.80 14.45 -1.96
C ASN A 250 4.18 14.72 -1.34
N SER A 251 4.70 13.78 -0.56
CA SER A 251 6.03 13.85 0.05
C SER A 251 6.98 12.78 -0.45
N SER A 252 8.29 12.98 -0.25
CA SER A 252 9.32 11.98 -0.58
C SER A 252 9.10 10.65 0.15
N SER A 253 8.65 10.69 1.42
CA SER A 253 8.33 9.47 2.19
C SER A 253 7.17 8.71 1.56
N GLU A 254 6.07 9.41 1.27
CA GLU A 254 4.87 8.84 0.64
C GLU A 254 5.17 8.25 -0.74
N LYS A 255 5.95 8.96 -1.57
CA LYS A 255 6.40 8.46 -2.87
C LYS A 255 7.17 7.14 -2.73
N LEU A 256 8.08 7.06 -1.76
CA LEU A 256 8.86 5.85 -1.52
C LEU A 256 7.96 4.68 -1.07
N ILE A 257 7.00 4.95 -0.20
CA ILE A 257 6.00 3.95 0.24
C ILE A 257 5.13 3.51 -0.93
N ALA A 258 4.66 4.44 -1.76
CA ALA A 258 3.84 4.15 -2.93
C ALA A 258 4.55 3.20 -3.89
N VAL A 259 5.78 3.55 -4.28
CA VAL A 259 6.60 2.75 -5.21
C VAL A 259 6.94 1.38 -4.61
N THR A 260 7.31 1.34 -3.33
CA THR A 260 7.66 0.09 -2.64
C THR A 260 6.45 -0.84 -2.51
N SER A 261 5.30 -0.30 -2.09
CA SER A 261 4.08 -1.06 -1.89
C SER A 261 3.51 -1.55 -3.22
N ALA A 262 3.55 -0.71 -4.26
CA ALA A 262 3.12 -1.11 -5.60
C ALA A 262 3.93 -2.29 -6.14
N LEU A 263 5.25 -2.30 -5.97
CA LEU A 263 6.09 -3.45 -6.36
C LEU A 263 5.75 -4.72 -5.58
N ARG A 264 5.51 -4.60 -4.27
CA ARG A 264 5.14 -5.74 -3.42
C ARG A 264 3.77 -6.30 -3.78
N LEU A 265 2.82 -5.45 -4.16
CA LEU A 265 1.49 -5.87 -4.62
C LEU A 265 1.54 -6.53 -6.01
N TRP A 266 2.50 -6.13 -6.86
CA TRP A 266 2.68 -6.65 -8.22
C TRP A 266 3.27 -8.08 -8.26
N GLU A 267 2.72 -8.99 -7.47
CA GLU A 267 3.08 -10.42 -7.40
C GLU A 267 1.86 -11.36 -7.49
N ALA A 268 0.69 -10.87 -7.93
CA ALA A 268 -0.44 -11.76 -8.20
C ALA A 268 -0.18 -12.65 -9.43
N GLY A 269 0.26 -13.90 -9.19
CA GLY A 269 0.27 -14.97 -10.17
C GLY A 269 1.31 -14.82 -11.30
N ASP A 270 0.87 -14.91 -12.56
CA ASP A 270 1.76 -15.00 -13.73
C ASP A 270 2.65 -13.76 -14.00
N GLN A 271 2.50 -12.70 -13.20
CA GLN A 271 3.26 -11.44 -13.33
C GLN A 271 4.66 -11.51 -12.70
N TYR A 272 5.01 -12.62 -12.04
CA TYR A 272 6.29 -12.80 -11.35
C TYR A 272 7.52 -12.52 -12.25
N TYR A 273 7.53 -13.07 -13.47
CA TYR A 273 8.64 -12.87 -14.41
C TYR A 273 8.69 -11.43 -14.94
N GLU A 274 7.54 -10.80 -15.13
CA GLU A 274 7.45 -9.41 -15.58
C GLU A 274 7.99 -8.46 -14.51
N ARG A 275 7.59 -8.65 -13.25
CA ARG A 275 8.10 -7.89 -12.12
C ARG A 275 9.62 -8.04 -11.99
N LYS A 276 10.14 -9.27 -12.12
CA LYS A 276 11.60 -9.51 -12.09
C LYS A 276 12.35 -8.78 -13.20
N ASP A 277 11.85 -8.86 -14.43
CA ASP A 277 12.43 -8.14 -15.58
C ASP A 277 12.39 -6.62 -15.37
N PHE A 278 11.26 -6.10 -14.87
CA PHE A 278 11.12 -4.69 -14.51
C PHE A 278 12.14 -4.25 -13.47
N ILE A 279 12.29 -4.98 -12.36
CA ILE A 279 13.27 -4.66 -11.31
C ILE A 279 14.70 -4.69 -11.86
N SER A 280 15.02 -5.64 -12.74
CA SER A 280 16.33 -5.72 -13.41
C SER A 280 16.59 -4.48 -14.28
N LYS A 281 15.61 -4.08 -15.11
CA LYS A 281 15.69 -2.87 -15.95
C LYS A 281 15.78 -1.61 -15.10
N LEU A 282 14.97 -1.49 -14.06
CA LEU A 282 14.99 -0.38 -13.10
C LEU A 282 16.40 -0.21 -12.50
N LYS A 283 17.00 -1.29 -12.01
CA LYS A 283 18.36 -1.27 -11.43
C LYS A 283 19.41 -0.79 -12.44
N ASN A 284 19.33 -1.26 -13.68
CA ASN A 284 20.26 -0.87 -14.74
C ASN A 284 20.08 0.59 -15.15
N SER A 285 18.83 1.04 -15.30
CA SER A 285 18.50 2.43 -15.62
C SER A 285 18.91 3.39 -14.51
N TYR A 286 18.73 3.01 -13.24
CA TYR A 286 19.15 3.84 -12.10
C TYR A 286 20.67 4.03 -12.10
N LYS A 287 21.46 2.97 -12.31
CA LYS A 287 22.92 3.06 -12.41
C LYS A 287 23.35 4.01 -13.52
N GLN A 288 22.71 3.93 -14.69
CA GLN A 288 23.02 4.83 -15.80
C GLN A 288 22.68 6.28 -15.47
N TRP A 289 21.50 6.54 -14.91
CA TRP A 289 21.09 7.88 -14.51
C TRP A 289 22.01 8.44 -13.42
N HIS A 290 22.31 7.67 -12.38
CA HIS A 290 23.18 8.08 -11.28
C HIS A 290 24.59 8.40 -11.77
N ASN A 291 25.16 7.58 -12.67
CA ASN A 291 26.44 7.87 -13.30
C ASN A 291 26.40 9.19 -14.08
N ARG A 292 25.31 9.46 -14.83
CA ARG A 292 25.15 10.72 -15.57
C ARG A 292 24.99 11.93 -14.64
N LYS A 293 24.23 11.80 -13.56
CA LYS A 293 24.09 12.85 -12.53
C LYS A 293 25.45 13.20 -11.91
N ASN A 294 26.30 12.20 -11.65
CA ASN A 294 27.64 12.40 -11.11
C ASN A 294 28.67 12.87 -12.15
N LEU A 295 28.29 13.01 -13.42
CA LEU A 295 29.13 13.58 -14.49
C LEU A 295 28.91 15.08 -14.65
N ASP A 296 28.27 15.78 -13.71
CA ASP A 296 28.07 17.22 -13.79
C ASP A 296 29.43 17.94 -13.98
N GLY A 297 29.58 18.65 -15.11
CA GLY A 297 30.85 19.24 -15.56
C GLY A 297 31.82 18.34 -16.36
N ARG A 298 31.46 17.10 -16.67
CA ARG A 298 32.28 16.15 -17.46
C ARG A 298 31.53 15.67 -18.71
N VAL A 299 32.18 15.78 -19.88
CA VAL A 299 31.62 15.34 -21.16
C VAL A 299 32.31 14.06 -21.60
N ALA A 300 31.53 13.06 -22.04
CA ALA A 300 32.08 11.87 -22.67
C ALA A 300 32.61 12.23 -24.07
N ILE A 301 33.91 12.01 -24.29
CA ILE A 301 34.53 12.17 -25.60
C ILE A 301 34.42 10.83 -26.34
N ASN A 302 33.60 10.79 -27.39
CA ASN A 302 33.52 9.62 -28.28
C ASN A 302 34.71 9.65 -29.25
N SER A 303 35.82 9.03 -28.87
CA SER A 303 36.98 8.85 -29.74
C SER A 303 37.34 7.38 -29.88
N VAL A 304 37.78 7.00 -31.09
CA VAL A 304 38.32 5.68 -31.40
C VAL A 304 39.83 5.83 -31.52
N ILE A 305 40.57 5.09 -30.70
CA ILE A 305 42.03 5.03 -30.75
C ILE A 305 42.46 3.59 -31.05
N GLY A 306 43.64 3.42 -31.63
CA GLY A 306 44.21 2.10 -31.87
C GLY A 306 44.49 1.35 -30.57
N ASN A 307 44.50 0.02 -30.65
CA ASN A 307 44.75 -0.83 -29.48
C ASN A 307 46.14 -0.60 -28.88
N SER A 308 47.15 -0.33 -29.72
CA SER A 308 48.51 0.00 -29.28
C SER A 308 48.55 1.30 -28.47
N GLU A 309 47.82 2.32 -28.90
CA GLU A 309 47.77 3.62 -28.23
C GLU A 309 47.01 3.53 -26.91
N LYS A 310 45.95 2.72 -26.85
CA LYS A 310 45.23 2.42 -25.61
C LYS A 310 46.14 1.77 -24.56
N GLU A 311 46.95 0.79 -24.95
CA GLU A 311 47.89 0.16 -24.02
C GLU A 311 49.00 1.13 -23.58
N ARG A 312 49.52 1.98 -24.48
CA ARG A 312 50.47 3.05 -24.11
C ARG A 312 49.85 4.03 -23.11
N LEU A 313 48.62 4.48 -23.33
CA LEU A 313 47.90 5.37 -22.41
C LEU A 313 47.74 4.72 -21.02
N LYS A 314 47.39 3.42 -20.99
CA LYS A 314 47.24 2.65 -19.75
C LYS A 314 48.56 2.49 -18.99
N GLU A 315 49.64 2.21 -19.69
CA GLU A 315 50.98 2.10 -19.12
C GLU A 315 51.44 3.44 -18.51
N MET A 316 51.30 4.53 -19.27
CA MET A 316 51.65 5.86 -18.80
C MET A 316 50.77 6.29 -17.61
N ALA A 317 49.46 6.07 -17.66
CA ALA A 317 48.56 6.37 -16.55
C ALA A 317 48.96 5.62 -15.26
N LYS A 318 49.38 4.35 -15.40
CA LYS A 318 49.88 3.54 -14.28
C LYS A 318 51.19 4.09 -13.71
N HIS A 319 52.13 4.50 -14.58
CA HIS A 319 53.40 5.11 -14.17
C HIS A 319 53.16 6.38 -13.32
N TYR A 320 52.23 7.23 -13.75
CA TYR A 320 51.87 8.45 -13.01
C TYR A 320 50.86 8.23 -11.86
N ARG A 321 50.45 6.98 -11.59
CA ARG A 321 49.46 6.61 -10.56
C ARG A 321 48.11 7.34 -10.71
N MET A 322 47.69 7.59 -11.94
CA MET A 322 46.42 8.22 -12.27
C MET A 322 45.49 7.22 -12.96
N ASN A 323 44.17 7.46 -12.89
CA ASN A 323 43.26 6.74 -13.78
C ASN A 323 43.45 7.25 -15.23
N GLN A 324 43.06 6.44 -16.22
CA GLN A 324 43.27 6.77 -17.64
C GLN A 324 42.59 8.08 -18.06
N ASN A 325 41.41 8.39 -17.52
CA ASN A 325 40.67 9.61 -17.87
C ASN A 325 41.36 10.86 -17.33
N ASN A 326 41.77 10.86 -16.07
CA ASN A 326 42.51 11.96 -15.45
C ASN A 326 43.87 12.16 -16.13
N PHE A 327 44.53 11.07 -16.54
CA PHE A 327 45.78 11.15 -17.28
C PHE A 327 45.57 11.76 -18.68
N LEU A 328 44.51 11.35 -19.38
CA LEU A 328 44.14 11.92 -20.66
C LEU A 328 43.79 13.42 -20.54
N GLU A 329 43.03 13.82 -19.53
CA GLU A 329 42.75 15.24 -19.24
C GLU A 329 44.04 16.03 -18.98
N ALA A 330 44.99 15.47 -18.21
CA ALA A 330 46.28 16.10 -17.96
C ALA A 330 47.11 16.27 -19.23
N LEU A 331 47.09 15.29 -20.14
CA LEU A 331 47.73 15.39 -21.45
C LEU A 331 47.10 16.49 -22.31
N ILE A 332 45.77 16.53 -22.37
CA ILE A 332 45.01 17.56 -23.10
C ILE A 332 45.37 18.95 -22.55
N ASN A 333 45.30 19.15 -21.23
CA ASN A 333 45.61 20.43 -20.61
C ASN A 333 47.06 20.86 -20.84
N LYS A 334 48.02 19.93 -20.75
CA LYS A 334 49.44 20.21 -21.01
C LYS A 334 49.67 20.62 -22.46
N GLN A 335 49.05 19.91 -23.41
CA GLN A 335 49.20 20.21 -24.82
C GLN A 335 48.48 21.52 -25.20
N TYR A 336 47.30 21.76 -24.64
CA TYR A 336 46.55 22.99 -24.85
C TYR A 336 47.27 24.22 -24.29
N LYS A 337 47.93 24.09 -23.12
CA LYS A 337 48.76 25.17 -22.57
C LYS A 337 49.91 25.55 -23.51
N LYS A 338 50.59 24.55 -24.10
CA LYS A 338 51.62 24.80 -25.11
C LYS A 338 51.06 25.49 -26.36
N TYR A 339 49.90 25.04 -26.83
CA TYR A 339 49.20 25.68 -27.95
C TYR A 339 48.88 27.15 -27.68
N GLN A 340 48.45 27.49 -26.45
CA GLN A 340 48.17 28.87 -26.06
C GLN A 340 49.42 29.75 -26.02
N GLU A 341 50.57 29.19 -25.62
CA GLU A 341 51.84 29.90 -25.53
C GLU A 341 52.50 30.10 -26.91
N ASN A 342 52.38 29.12 -27.81
CA ASN A 342 52.88 29.21 -29.18
C ASN A 342 52.03 28.38 -30.15
N PRO A 343 51.04 29.00 -30.83
CA PRO A 343 50.12 28.29 -31.71
C PRO A 343 50.81 27.59 -32.90
N ASP A 344 51.89 28.18 -33.40
CA ASP A 344 52.64 27.71 -34.57
C ASP A 344 53.55 26.51 -34.27
N ASP A 345 53.76 26.21 -32.98
CA ASP A 345 54.60 25.09 -32.52
C ASP A 345 53.81 23.77 -32.41
N LEU A 346 52.50 23.79 -32.72
CA LEU A 346 51.66 22.62 -32.71
C LEU A 346 51.83 21.82 -34.02
N GLN A 347 52.93 21.07 -34.12
CA GLN A 347 53.07 20.05 -35.16
C GLN A 347 52.25 18.81 -34.77
N ILE A 348 51.13 18.60 -35.46
CA ILE A 348 50.27 17.40 -35.35
C ILE A 348 50.66 16.39 -36.42
#